data_AF-A0A5J4NAK0-F1
#
_entry.id   AF-A0A5J4NAK0-F1
#
_cell.length_a   1.000
_cell.length_b   1.000
_cell.length_c   1.000
_cell.angle_alpha   90.00
_cell.angle_beta   90.00
_cell.angle_gamma   90.00
#
_symmetry.space_group_name_H-M   'P 1'
#
loop_
_entity.id
_entity.type
_entity.pdbx_description
1 polymer ?
#
loop_
_entity_poly.entity_id
_entity_poly.type
_entity_poly.pdbx_seq_one_letter_code
_entity_poly.pdbx_strand_id
1 'polypeptide(L)'
;MLIQSACGSCNKGDRSLNQHNPQNPCHMPRPHKPSYRPNVRSSFAVQHLKTFTVYATDSPLHSTEAMELLMHHTFIEVHNYDLLIEQDGYLNDLVIQDTWNAKQVIERFPLKYIRAPRYRMSLPSKTELNNLLFFTIEANSLPDGGPSMHELHIFQ
;
A
#
# COMPACT_ATOMS: atom_id res chain seq x y z
N MET A 1 12.52 21.44 -40.07
CA MET A 1 13.60 21.68 -41.04
C MET A 1 14.59 20.53 -40.88
N LEU A 2 14.67 19.69 -41.91
CA LEU A 2 15.47 18.46 -41.95
C LEU A 2 16.95 18.80 -42.18
N ILE A 3 17.85 18.03 -41.57
CA ILE A 3 19.24 17.93 -42.03
C ILE A 3 19.45 16.53 -42.59
N GLN A 4 19.54 16.49 -43.92
CA GLN A 4 20.06 15.37 -44.69
C GLN A 4 21.58 15.34 -44.59
N SER A 5 22.16 14.14 -44.58
CA SER A 5 23.45 13.90 -45.21
C SER A 5 23.35 12.59 -45.98
N ALA A 6 23.54 12.70 -47.29
CA ALA A 6 23.67 11.61 -48.23
C ALA A 6 25.09 11.63 -48.81
N CYS A 7 25.70 10.46 -48.95
CA CYS A 7 26.62 10.03 -50.02
C CYS A 7 27.11 8.62 -49.65
N GLY A 8 27.32 7.66 -50.55
CA GLY A 8 27.39 7.76 -52.00
C GLY A 8 27.09 6.42 -52.68
N SER A 9 26.88 6.55 -53.99
CA SER A 9 26.57 5.49 -54.94
C SER A 9 27.85 4.77 -55.40
N CYS A 10 27.79 3.45 -55.55
CA CYS A 10 28.65 2.68 -56.45
C CYS A 10 27.79 1.67 -57.21
N ASN A 11 28.07 1.54 -58.49
CA ASN A 11 27.19 1.03 -59.53
C ASN A 11 27.74 -0.29 -60.12
N LYS A 12 26.82 -1.17 -60.54
CA LYS A 12 26.89 -2.26 -61.54
C LYS A 12 27.75 -3.52 -61.27
N GLY A 13 27.13 -4.69 -61.49
CA GLY A 13 27.82 -5.95 -61.81
C GLY A 13 26.95 -7.19 -61.64
N ASP A 14 26.73 -7.92 -62.75
CA ASP A 14 25.82 -9.05 -62.99
C ASP A 14 25.96 -10.34 -62.14
N ARG A 15 24.82 -11.07 -62.09
CA ARG A 15 24.62 -12.55 -62.09
C ARG A 15 25.33 -13.42 -61.04
N SER A 16 24.55 -14.06 -60.18
CA SER A 16 24.15 -15.49 -60.30
C SER A 16 23.71 -16.05 -58.95
N LEU A 17 22.85 -17.06 -59.01
CA LEU A 17 22.26 -17.81 -57.90
C LEU A 17 23.29 -18.23 -56.84
N ASN A 18 22.96 -18.04 -55.56
CA ASN A 18 22.95 -19.15 -54.62
C ASN A 18 22.15 -18.84 -53.35
N GLN A 19 21.34 -19.84 -52.99
CA GLN A 19 20.49 -19.94 -51.82
C GLN A 19 21.27 -19.61 -50.55
N HIS A 20 20.76 -18.74 -49.66
CA HIS A 20 20.98 -18.80 -48.22
C HIS A 20 19.81 -18.12 -47.51
N ASN A 21 19.12 -18.90 -46.67
CA ASN A 21 17.93 -18.56 -45.90
C ASN A 21 18.31 -17.74 -44.64
N PRO A 22 17.85 -16.49 -44.44
CA PRO A 22 18.04 -15.79 -43.18
C PRO A 22 16.78 -15.91 -42.31
N GLN A 23 16.86 -16.86 -41.38
CA GLN A 23 16.40 -16.81 -39.99
C GLN A 23 15.19 -15.90 -39.66
N ASN A 24 14.05 -16.54 -39.42
CA ASN A 24 12.96 -15.99 -38.60
C ASN A 24 13.52 -15.60 -37.22
N PRO A 25 13.36 -14.34 -36.76
CA PRO A 25 13.70 -14.00 -35.38
C PRO A 25 12.69 -14.67 -34.46
N CYS A 26 13.17 -15.58 -33.62
CA CYS A 26 12.40 -16.19 -32.54
C CYS A 26 11.75 -15.08 -31.70
N HIS A 27 10.42 -15.01 -31.74
CA HIS A 27 9.63 -14.22 -30.81
C HIS A 27 9.84 -14.84 -29.42
N MET A 28 10.78 -14.28 -28.64
CA MET A 28 10.88 -14.62 -27.22
C MET A 28 9.59 -14.15 -26.54
N PRO A 29 8.82 -15.03 -25.88
CA PRO A 29 7.75 -14.56 -25.01
C PRO A 29 8.39 -13.67 -23.95
N ARG A 30 7.88 -12.44 -23.81
CA ARG A 30 8.30 -11.56 -22.71
C ARG A 30 8.16 -12.37 -21.43
N PRO A 31 9.17 -12.41 -20.54
CA PRO A 31 8.98 -13.04 -19.25
C PRO A 31 7.81 -12.33 -18.58
N HIS A 32 6.70 -13.06 -18.44
CA HIS A 32 5.62 -12.64 -17.58
C HIS A 32 6.27 -12.48 -16.20
N LYS A 33 6.41 -11.23 -15.75
CA LYS A 33 6.73 -10.99 -14.33
C LYS A 33 5.71 -11.83 -13.57
N PRO A 34 6.13 -12.75 -12.69
CA PRO A 34 5.18 -13.50 -11.89
C PRO A 34 4.27 -12.47 -11.23
N SER A 35 2.95 -12.64 -11.41
CA SER A 35 1.94 -11.86 -10.70
C SER A 35 2.22 -12.07 -9.23
N TYR A 36 2.92 -11.12 -8.63
CA TYR A 36 3.22 -11.13 -7.21
C TYR A 36 1.88 -11.01 -6.50
N ARG A 37 1.41 -12.13 -5.96
CA ARG A 37 0.26 -12.16 -5.06
C ARG A 37 0.83 -12.32 -3.66
N PRO A 38 0.86 -11.24 -2.85
CA PRO A 38 1.28 -11.38 -1.46
C PRO A 38 0.42 -12.44 -0.77
N ASN A 39 1.04 -13.21 0.13
CA ASN A 39 0.34 -14.27 0.83
C ASN A 39 -0.45 -13.66 2.00
N VAL A 40 -1.77 -13.55 1.84
CA VAL A 40 -2.67 -13.07 2.90
C VAL A 40 -2.77 -14.16 3.98
N ARG A 41 -2.23 -13.87 5.17
CA ARG A 41 -2.26 -14.78 6.33
C ARG A 41 -3.57 -14.70 7.09
N SER A 42 -4.14 -13.51 7.18
CA SER A 42 -5.38 -13.25 7.92
C SER A 42 -6.07 -12.02 7.34
N SER A 43 -7.40 -11.97 7.48
CA SER A 43 -8.25 -10.90 6.98
C SER A 43 -9.34 -10.63 8.01
N PHE A 44 -9.60 -9.35 8.28
CA PHE A 44 -10.61 -8.89 9.23
C PHE A 44 -11.42 -7.79 8.57
N ALA A 45 -12.75 -7.91 8.58
CA ALA A 45 -13.62 -6.81 8.19
C ALA A 45 -13.65 -5.81 9.35
N VAL A 46 -13.35 -4.54 9.07
CA VAL A 46 -13.24 -3.49 10.07
C VAL A 46 -13.93 -2.21 9.64
N GLN A 47 -14.29 -1.39 10.62
CA GLN A 47 -14.73 -0.03 10.46
C GLN A 47 -13.62 0.91 10.91
N HIS A 48 -13.11 1.75 10.00
CA HIS A 48 -12.24 2.86 10.40
C HIS A 48 -13.10 3.95 11.01
N LEU A 49 -12.81 4.28 12.27
CA LEU A 49 -13.53 5.31 13.00
C LEU A 49 -12.83 6.65 12.86
N LYS A 50 -11.51 6.68 13.12
CA LYS A 50 -10.74 7.92 13.10
C LYS A 50 -9.25 7.67 13.01
N THR A 51 -8.55 8.60 12.40
CA THR A 51 -7.11 8.81 12.61
C THR A 51 -6.93 10.17 13.29
N PHE A 52 -6.23 10.17 14.43
CA PHE A 52 -5.78 11.39 15.08
C PHE A 52 -4.34 11.67 14.70
N THR A 53 -4.04 12.93 14.39
CA THR A 53 -2.69 13.37 14.01
C THR A 53 -2.12 14.31 15.06
N VAL A 54 -0.86 14.11 15.42
CA VAL A 54 -0.10 14.97 16.36
C VAL A 54 1.23 15.35 15.71
N TYR A 55 1.72 16.57 15.92
CA TYR A 55 2.98 17.00 15.31
C TYR A 55 4.15 16.11 15.70
N ALA A 56 5.11 15.94 14.79
CA ALA A 56 6.30 15.12 15.02
C ALA A 56 7.15 15.56 16.23
N THR A 57 7.07 16.84 16.60
CA THR A 57 7.77 17.42 17.76
C THR A 57 7.14 17.06 19.10
N ASP A 58 5.88 16.63 19.08
CA ASP A 58 5.11 16.33 20.27
C ASP A 58 5.16 14.82 20.57
N SER A 59 4.72 14.45 21.77
CA SER A 59 4.57 13.03 22.12
C SER A 59 3.38 12.42 21.39
N PRO A 60 3.48 11.17 20.89
CA PRO A 60 2.33 10.51 20.27
C PRO A 60 1.15 10.39 21.23
N LEU A 61 -0.06 10.54 20.68
CA LEU A 61 -1.30 10.45 21.44
C LEU A 61 -1.45 9.08 22.11
N HIS A 62 -1.88 9.04 23.36
CA HIS A 62 -2.17 7.79 24.06
C HIS A 62 -3.60 7.30 23.80
N SER A 63 -3.83 5.98 23.86
CA SER A 63 -5.15 5.39 23.58
C SER A 63 -6.28 5.87 24.48
N THR A 64 -5.99 6.29 25.72
CA THR A 64 -7.00 6.83 26.64
C THR A 64 -7.44 8.23 26.21
N GLU A 65 -6.49 9.10 25.89
CA GLU A 65 -6.76 10.46 25.40
C GLU A 65 -7.47 10.41 24.04
N ALA A 66 -7.03 9.52 23.14
CA ALA A 66 -7.70 9.29 21.86
C ALA A 66 -9.16 8.84 22.02
N MET A 67 -9.43 7.98 23.02
CA MET A 67 -10.79 7.55 23.34
C MET A 67 -11.65 8.72 23.84
N GLU A 68 -11.11 9.56 24.74
CA GLU A 68 -11.81 10.75 25.23
C GLU A 68 -12.15 11.69 24.06
N LEU A 69 -11.18 11.96 23.18
CA LEU A 69 -11.40 12.77 21.98
C LEU A 69 -12.46 12.14 21.06
N LEU A 70 -12.42 10.83 20.85
CA LEU A 70 -13.41 10.12 20.02
C LEU A 70 -14.82 10.25 20.60
N MET A 71 -14.97 10.12 21.92
CA MET A 71 -16.24 10.25 22.64
C MET A 71 -16.84 11.66 22.58
N HIS A 72 -16.01 12.69 22.37
CA HIS A 72 -16.46 14.08 22.22
C HIS A 72 -16.84 14.47 20.80
N HIS A 73 -16.60 13.60 19.80
CA HIS A 73 -17.04 13.87 18.44
C HIS A 73 -18.55 13.65 18.30
N THR A 74 -19.24 14.66 17.75
CA THR A 74 -20.69 14.60 17.51
C THR A 74 -21.08 13.71 16.34
N PHE A 75 -20.13 13.48 15.42
CA PHE A 75 -20.29 12.62 14.26
C PHE A 75 -18.96 11.95 13.92
N ILE A 76 -19.01 10.65 13.62
CA ILE A 76 -17.88 9.84 13.17
C ILE A 76 -18.24 9.32 11.79
N GLU A 77 -17.46 9.69 10.78
CA GLU A 77 -17.63 9.17 9.43
C GLU A 77 -17.01 7.79 9.33
N VAL A 78 -17.86 6.76 9.36
CA VAL A 78 -17.42 5.37 9.39
C VAL A 78 -17.22 4.83 7.98
N HIS A 79 -16.02 4.32 7.70
CA HIS A 79 -15.68 3.66 6.45
C HIS A 79 -15.36 2.18 6.68
N ASN A 80 -15.90 1.31 5.83
CA ASN A 80 -15.67 -0.14 5.94
C ASN A 80 -14.46 -0.56 5.10
N TYR A 81 -13.51 -1.25 5.72
CA TYR A 81 -12.30 -1.74 5.09
C TYR A 81 -12.05 -3.21 5.40
N ASP A 82 -11.24 -3.87 4.58
CA ASP A 82 -10.58 -5.12 4.93
C ASP A 82 -9.20 -4.78 5.51
N LEU A 83 -8.94 -5.25 6.72
CA LEU A 83 -7.64 -5.19 7.37
C LEU A 83 -6.97 -6.56 7.23
N LEU A 84 -5.88 -6.59 6.47
CA LEU A 84 -5.17 -7.80 6.08
C LEU A 84 -3.81 -7.87 6.76
N ILE A 85 -3.41 -9.07 7.17
CA ILE A 85 -2.02 -9.37 7.49
C ILE A 85 -1.43 -10.09 6.28
N GLU A 86 -0.58 -9.39 5.54
CA GLU A 86 0.13 -9.96 4.40
C GLU A 86 1.56 -10.32 4.75
N GLN A 87 2.04 -11.41 4.18
CA GLN A 87 3.44 -11.81 4.29
C GLN A 87 4.12 -11.86 2.92
N ASP A 88 5.24 -11.14 2.80
CA ASP A 88 6.20 -11.22 1.71
C ASP A 88 7.55 -11.70 2.25
N GLY A 89 7.87 -12.98 2.06
CA GLY A 89 9.08 -13.57 2.64
C GLY A 89 9.11 -13.41 4.17
N TYR A 90 10.03 -12.58 4.68
CA TYR A 90 10.16 -12.27 6.12
C TYR A 90 9.48 -10.97 6.54
N LEU A 91 8.92 -10.22 5.60
CA LEU A 91 8.22 -8.97 5.86
C LEU A 91 6.74 -9.27 6.09
N ASN A 92 6.20 -8.72 7.17
CA ASN A 92 4.77 -8.78 7.45
C ASN A 92 4.24 -7.36 7.46
N ASP A 93 3.18 -7.14 6.70
CA ASP A 93 2.52 -5.86 6.58
C ASP A 93 1.07 -5.96 7.04
N LEU A 94 0.62 -4.92 7.74
CA LEU A 94 -0.79 -4.61 7.89
C LEU A 94 -1.22 -3.83 6.65
N VAL A 95 -2.22 -4.31 5.95
CA VAL A 95 -2.74 -3.70 4.73
C VAL A 95 -4.19 -3.32 4.94
N ILE A 96 -4.53 -2.08 4.65
CA ILE A 96 -5.90 -1.57 4.68
C ILE A 96 -6.39 -1.47 3.25
N GLN A 97 -7.47 -2.18 2.96
CA GLN A 97 -7.99 -2.33 1.61
C GLN A 97 -9.45 -1.89 1.56
N ASP A 98 -9.78 -1.02 0.61
CA ASP A 98 -11.14 -0.54 0.37
C ASP A 98 -12.02 -1.68 -0.16
N THR A 99 -13.13 -1.93 0.54
CA THR A 99 -14.06 -3.01 0.20
C THR A 99 -14.95 -2.67 -1.00
N TRP A 100 -15.11 -1.39 -1.35
CA TRP A 100 -16.03 -0.89 -2.38
C TRP A 100 -15.28 -0.54 -3.65
N ASN A 101 -14.08 0.05 -3.54
CA ASN A 101 -13.29 0.50 -4.67
C ASN A 101 -12.34 -0.58 -5.20
N ALA A 102 -12.90 -1.64 -5.81
CA ALA A 102 -12.15 -2.69 -6.51
C ALA A 102 -11.00 -3.32 -5.70
N LYS A 103 -11.12 -3.37 -4.37
CA LYS A 103 -10.07 -3.88 -3.47
C LYS A 103 -8.77 -3.07 -3.55
N GLN A 104 -8.88 -1.76 -3.75
CA GLN A 104 -7.72 -0.87 -3.73
C GLN A 104 -7.08 -0.86 -2.35
N VAL A 105 -5.77 -1.08 -2.31
CA VAL A 105 -4.97 -0.85 -1.10
C VAL A 105 -4.87 0.65 -0.85
N ILE A 106 -5.36 1.08 0.31
CA ILE A 106 -5.35 2.48 0.73
C ILE A 106 -4.10 2.76 1.54
N GLU A 107 -3.77 1.88 2.48
CA GLU A 107 -2.58 2.03 3.33
C GLU A 107 -1.86 0.69 3.51
N ARG A 108 -0.55 0.76 3.73
CA ARG A 108 0.31 -0.38 4.05
C ARG A 108 1.30 0.02 5.14
N PHE A 109 1.25 -0.69 6.26
CA PHE A 109 2.12 -0.47 7.40
C PHE A 109 2.92 -1.73 7.70
N PRO A 110 4.26 -1.72 7.57
CA PRO A 110 5.07 -2.83 8.03
C PRO A 110 4.88 -3.02 9.54
N LEU A 111 4.58 -4.24 9.98
CA LEU A 111 4.18 -4.51 11.37
C LEU A 111 5.21 -4.04 12.40
N LYS A 112 6.50 -3.99 12.03
CA LYS A 112 7.59 -3.52 12.90
C LYS A 112 7.50 -2.04 13.29
N TYR A 113 6.75 -1.23 12.53
CA TYR A 113 6.54 0.20 12.78
C TYR A 113 5.23 0.50 13.51
N ILE A 114 4.36 -0.51 13.67
CA ILE A 114 3.13 -0.37 14.44
C ILE A 114 3.50 -0.32 15.92
N ARG A 115 3.21 0.82 16.56
CA ARG A 115 3.47 1.07 17.97
C ARG A 115 2.21 0.97 18.81
N ALA A 116 2.41 0.49 20.03
CA ALA A 116 1.39 0.39 21.08
C ALA A 116 0.04 -0.18 20.59
N PRO A 117 -0.01 -1.36 19.93
CA PRO A 117 -1.27 -1.97 19.59
C PRO A 117 -2.06 -2.23 20.88
N ARG A 118 -3.30 -1.74 20.93
CA ARG A 118 -4.21 -1.91 22.07
C ARG A 118 -5.57 -2.36 21.57
N TYR A 119 -6.16 -3.28 22.32
CA TYR A 119 -7.49 -3.78 22.07
C TYR A 119 -8.39 -3.45 23.26
N ARG A 120 -9.62 -2.98 22.99
CA ARG A 120 -10.64 -2.73 24.01
C ARG A 120 -11.96 -3.38 23.59
N MET A 121 -12.36 -4.45 24.29
CA MET A 121 -13.58 -5.22 23.98
C MET A 121 -14.86 -4.40 24.17
N SER A 122 -14.99 -3.66 25.27
CA SER A 122 -16.22 -2.91 25.56
C SER A 122 -15.94 -1.75 26.50
N LEU A 123 -16.59 -0.62 26.25
CA LEU A 123 -16.80 0.41 27.26
C LEU A 123 -18.02 -0.01 28.09
N PRO A 124 -17.93 -0.05 29.43
CA PRO A 124 -19.07 -0.32 30.29
C PRO A 124 -19.99 0.90 30.27
N SER A 125 -20.87 0.98 29.27
CA SER A 125 -22.16 1.71 29.20
C SER A 125 -22.42 2.24 27.79
N LYS A 126 -23.60 1.88 27.26
CA LYS A 126 -24.40 2.58 26.22
C LYS A 126 -23.68 3.19 25.00
N THR A 127 -22.51 2.69 24.64
CA THR A 127 -21.75 3.18 23.48
C THR A 127 -21.77 2.11 22.40
N GLU A 128 -22.12 2.50 21.18
CA GLU A 128 -22.07 1.65 19.98
C GLU A 128 -20.62 1.21 19.65
N LEU A 129 -19.65 1.88 20.27
CA LEU A 129 -18.21 1.60 20.18
C LEU A 129 -17.84 0.37 21.02
N ASN A 130 -17.46 -0.70 20.35
CA ASN A 130 -16.96 -1.94 20.96
C ASN A 130 -15.84 -2.52 20.08
N ASN A 131 -15.13 -3.54 20.57
CA ASN A 131 -14.11 -4.26 19.81
C ASN A 131 -13.04 -3.39 19.15
N LEU A 132 -12.63 -2.33 19.84
CA LEU A 132 -11.77 -1.32 19.25
C LEU A 132 -10.31 -1.77 19.18
N LEU A 133 -9.70 -1.56 18.02
CA LEU A 133 -8.28 -1.69 17.78
C LEU A 133 -7.65 -0.30 17.65
N PHE A 134 -6.60 -0.06 18.41
CA PHE A 134 -5.79 1.14 18.36
C PHE A 134 -4.37 0.77 17.96
N PHE A 135 -3.75 1.58 17.12
CA PHE A 135 -2.31 1.55 16.95
C PHE A 135 -1.78 2.91 16.51
N THR A 136 -0.49 3.12 16.72
CA THR A 136 0.22 4.34 16.36
C THR A 136 1.26 4.07 15.28
N ILE A 137 1.34 4.96 14.30
CA ILE A 137 2.48 5.09 13.40
C ILE A 137 3.17 6.42 13.74
N GLU A 138 4.44 6.36 14.13
CA GLU A 138 5.19 7.55 14.51
C GLU A 138 5.66 8.33 13.27
N ALA A 139 5.77 9.65 13.41
CA ALA A 139 6.24 10.52 12.34
C ALA A 139 7.64 10.10 11.86
N ASN A 140 7.83 10.07 10.55
CA ASN A 140 9.07 9.70 9.85
C ASN A 140 9.58 8.28 10.18
N SER A 141 8.71 7.40 10.68
CA SER A 141 9.11 6.04 11.07
C SER A 141 9.11 5.04 9.91
N LEU A 142 8.31 5.29 8.87
CA LEU A 142 8.20 4.40 7.71
C LEU A 142 9.43 4.50 6.79
N PRO A 143 9.71 3.48 5.96
CA PRO A 143 10.90 3.46 5.10
C PRO A 143 10.98 4.59 4.08
N ASP A 144 9.84 5.16 3.70
CA ASP A 144 9.72 6.31 2.81
C ASP A 144 9.83 7.66 3.53
N GLY A 145 10.02 7.65 4.85
CA GLY A 145 10.09 8.83 5.69
C GLY A 145 8.72 9.39 6.09
N GLY A 146 7.62 8.67 5.83
CA GLY A 146 6.30 9.03 6.31
C GLY A 146 5.95 8.39 7.66
N PRO A 147 4.75 8.70 8.20
CA PRO A 147 3.97 9.91 7.95
C PRO A 147 4.67 11.18 8.48
N SER A 148 4.25 12.39 8.07
CA SER A 148 4.87 13.64 8.56
C SER A 148 4.45 14.02 9.99
N MET A 149 3.41 13.39 10.50
CA MET A 149 2.83 13.57 11.84
C MET A 149 2.67 12.20 12.49
N HIS A 150 2.62 12.13 13.82
CA HIS A 150 2.24 10.90 14.50
C HIS A 150 0.77 10.62 14.23
N GLU A 151 0.45 9.40 13.82
CA GLU A 151 -0.91 8.98 13.48
C GLU A 151 -1.35 7.91 14.48
N LEU A 152 -2.47 8.14 15.16
CA LEU A 152 -3.15 7.12 15.96
C LEU A 152 -4.43 6.72 15.25
N HIS A 153 -4.49 5.47 14.79
CA HIS A 153 -5.63 4.93 14.06
C HIS A 153 -6.53 4.15 15.01
N ILE A 154 -7.84 4.28 14.79
CA ILE A 154 -8.88 3.59 15.56
C ILE A 154 -9.79 2.84 14.60
N PHE A 155 -9.90 1.53 14.82
CA PHE A 155 -10.78 0.63 14.09
C PHE A 155 -11.74 -0.09 15.04
N GLN A 156 -12.86 -0.56 14.50
CA GLN A 156 -13.85 -1.42 15.15
C GLN A 156 -14.07 -2.69 14.34
#